data_AF-A0A1Q7W3W0-F1
#
_entry.id   AF-A0A1Q7W3W0-F1
#
_cell.length_a   1.000
_cell.length_b   1.000
_cell.length_c   1.000
_cell.angle_alpha   90.00
_cell.angle_beta   90.00
_cell.angle_gamma   90.00
#
_symmetry.space_group_name_H-M   'P 1'
#
loop_
_entity.id
_entity.type
_entity.pdbx_description
1 polymer ?
#
loop_
_entity_poly.entity_id
_entity_poly.type
_entity_poly.pdbx_seq_one_letter_code
_entity_poly.pdbx_strand_id
1 'polypeptide(L)'
;MRLKSPTSTDDTALSPAEKPTSYRTAGSLGTGALLVVFGAIFLVAFGLGSEKHPVGAMIGLVMLVAGFVGGIYPAAFSYGEHLLIRNPFRRIEIAWPRVESITARLSTVVQTVPAEGRAHKFTIWAIPVSMHERRKADRAAAKKVRQVRAEASQANRGGTAGRGLGGAGYGRPPRVREDPLETMAFADQAVVEMKDRQRACSTPAEQSAPTKVLWTWYTLAPFVLSIGLLVAAVAGAF
;
A
#
# COMPACT_ATOMS: atom_id res chain seq x y z
N MET A 1 -45.77 34.81 5.86
CA MET A 1 -46.25 33.44 6.17
C MET A 1 -45.10 32.44 5.93
N ARG A 2 -45.24 31.19 6.42
CA ARG A 2 -44.43 29.99 6.04
C ARG A 2 -44.49 29.77 4.50
N LEU A 3 -43.63 29.01 3.78
CA LEU A 3 -42.37 28.22 3.92
C LEU A 3 -41.96 27.83 2.46
N LYS A 4 -40.81 27.25 2.05
CA LYS A 4 -39.50 26.80 2.62
C LYS A 4 -38.53 26.59 1.42
N SER A 5 -37.24 26.93 1.55
CA SER A 5 -36.19 26.57 0.56
C SER A 5 -35.10 25.68 1.21
N PRO A 6 -34.94 24.41 0.81
CA PRO A 6 -33.94 23.51 1.40
C PRO A 6 -32.84 23.08 0.41
N THR A 7 -31.86 23.94 0.16
CA THR A 7 -30.62 23.55 -0.53
C THR A 7 -29.40 24.19 0.11
N SER A 8 -29.03 23.69 1.28
CA SER A 8 -27.62 23.76 1.72
C SER A 8 -26.83 22.76 0.87
N THR A 9 -26.49 23.15 -0.36
CA THR A 9 -25.36 22.54 -1.05
C THR A 9 -24.15 22.89 -0.23
N ASP A 10 -23.67 21.94 0.56
CA ASP A 10 -22.45 22.10 1.33
C ASP A 10 -21.28 22.05 0.36
N ASP A 11 -20.87 23.23 -0.13
CA ASP A 11 -19.77 23.42 -1.07
C ASP A 11 -18.44 23.05 -0.40
N THR A 12 -18.24 21.74 -0.24
CA THR A 12 -16.95 21.11 0.02
C THR A 12 -16.08 21.36 -1.20
N ALA A 13 -15.48 22.56 -1.24
CA ALA A 13 -14.69 23.04 -2.35
C ALA A 13 -13.63 21.99 -2.71
N LEU A 14 -13.75 21.43 -3.92
CA LEU A 14 -12.80 20.45 -4.44
C LEU A 14 -11.48 21.14 -4.73
N SER A 15 -10.64 21.24 -3.68
CA SER A 15 -9.25 21.64 -3.76
C SER A 15 -8.58 20.94 -4.95
N PRO A 16 -7.88 21.67 -5.84
CA PRO A 16 -7.49 21.18 -7.16
C PRO A 16 -6.78 19.83 -7.06
N ALA A 17 -7.40 18.81 -7.66
CA ALA A 17 -7.29 17.41 -7.25
C ALA A 17 -5.84 16.95 -7.03
N GLU A 18 -5.40 16.94 -5.76
CA GLU A 18 -4.06 16.48 -5.40
C GLU A 18 -3.89 15.02 -5.86
N LYS A 19 -2.86 14.79 -6.68
CA LYS A 19 -2.49 13.46 -7.15
C LYS A 19 -1.93 12.64 -5.96
N PRO A 20 -2.66 11.65 -5.42
CA PRO A 20 -2.23 10.96 -4.21
C PRO A 20 -1.03 10.05 -4.48
N THR A 21 -0.15 9.90 -3.49
CA THR A 21 0.88 8.84 -3.53
C THR A 21 0.19 7.49 -3.34
N SER A 22 0.26 6.61 -4.35
CA SER A 22 -0.41 5.31 -4.34
C SER A 22 0.54 4.17 -3.98
N TYR A 23 0.33 3.56 -2.81
CA TYR A 23 1.08 2.39 -2.35
C TYR A 23 0.34 1.10 -2.75
N ARG A 24 0.95 0.35 -3.65
CA ARG A 24 0.54 -0.98 -4.12
C ARG A 24 1.76 -1.75 -4.62
N THR A 25 1.81 -3.06 -4.42
CA THR A 25 2.92 -3.89 -4.93
C THR A 25 2.66 -4.32 -6.37
N ALA A 26 3.69 -4.32 -7.21
CA ALA A 26 3.59 -4.88 -8.57
C ALA A 26 3.26 -6.38 -8.56
N GLY A 27 3.74 -7.13 -7.56
CA GLY A 27 3.50 -8.57 -7.42
C GLY A 27 2.02 -8.93 -7.23
N SER A 28 1.31 -8.29 -6.29
CA SER A 28 -0.12 -8.56 -6.07
C SER A 28 -0.97 -8.17 -7.27
N LEU A 29 -0.63 -7.06 -7.94
CA LEU A 29 -1.28 -6.63 -9.17
C LEU A 29 -1.07 -7.64 -10.32
N GLY A 30 0.16 -8.14 -10.49
CA GLY A 30 0.50 -9.14 -11.50
C GLY A 30 -0.18 -10.49 -11.26
N THR A 31 -0.13 -11.02 -10.03
CA THR A 31 -0.82 -12.27 -9.66
C THR A 31 -2.35 -12.12 -9.77
N GLY A 32 -2.91 -10.97 -9.37
CA GLY A 32 -4.33 -10.67 -9.52
C GLY A 32 -4.77 -10.63 -10.98
N ALA A 33 -4.02 -9.94 -11.84
CA ALA A 33 -4.27 -9.90 -13.28
C ALA A 33 -4.16 -11.28 -13.94
N LEU A 34 -3.16 -12.08 -13.55
CA LEU A 34 -2.99 -13.45 -14.06
C LEU A 34 -4.17 -14.35 -13.66
N LEU A 35 -4.65 -14.23 -12.42
CA LEU A 35 -5.82 -14.98 -11.94
C LEU A 35 -7.13 -14.53 -12.62
N VAL A 36 -7.26 -13.23 -12.95
CA VAL A 36 -8.35 -12.70 -13.79
C VAL A 36 -8.31 -13.29 -15.20
N VAL A 37 -7.14 -13.36 -15.83
CA VAL A 37 -6.99 -13.93 -17.19
C VAL A 37 -7.33 -15.42 -17.19
N PHE A 38 -6.78 -16.22 -16.28
CA PHE A 38 -7.13 -17.64 -16.20
C PHE A 38 -8.60 -17.87 -15.82
N GLY A 39 -9.17 -17.07 -14.92
CA GLY A 39 -10.58 -17.13 -14.57
C GLY A 39 -11.50 -16.85 -15.75
N ALA A 40 -11.17 -15.85 -16.58
CA ALA A 40 -11.88 -15.55 -17.82
C ALA A 40 -11.75 -16.68 -18.85
N ILE A 41 -10.56 -17.27 -19.02
CA ILE A 41 -10.35 -18.42 -19.92
C ILE A 41 -11.19 -19.62 -19.47
N PHE A 42 -11.21 -19.94 -18.18
CA PHE A 42 -12.03 -21.03 -17.63
C PHE A 42 -13.53 -20.78 -17.80
N LEU A 43 -13.99 -19.56 -17.49
CA LEU A 43 -15.39 -19.17 -17.63
C LEU A 43 -15.87 -19.28 -19.09
N VAL A 44 -15.04 -18.89 -20.06
CA VAL A 44 -15.33 -19.03 -21.49
C VAL A 44 -15.28 -20.49 -21.92
N ALA A 45 -14.18 -21.21 -21.65
CA ALA A 45 -13.98 -22.58 -22.12
C ALA A 45 -15.07 -23.55 -21.61
N PHE A 46 -15.42 -23.48 -20.32
CA PHE A 46 -16.40 -24.39 -19.73
C PHE A 46 -17.86 -23.89 -19.83
N GLY A 47 -18.09 -22.60 -20.12
CA GLY A 47 -19.42 -22.01 -20.28
C GLY A 47 -19.93 -21.98 -21.73
N LEU A 48 -19.02 -21.78 -22.71
CA LEU A 48 -19.33 -21.71 -24.15
C LEU A 48 -18.82 -22.92 -24.95
N GLY A 49 -18.07 -23.83 -24.31
CA GLY A 49 -17.65 -25.10 -24.92
C GLY A 49 -18.82 -26.03 -25.28
N SER A 50 -18.55 -26.99 -26.16
CA SER A 50 -19.50 -28.03 -26.57
C SER A 50 -19.94 -28.91 -25.39
N GLU A 51 -19.00 -29.29 -24.53
CA GLU A 51 -19.28 -29.95 -23.25
C GLU A 51 -19.25 -28.93 -22.12
N LYS A 52 -20.44 -28.61 -21.62
CA LYS A 52 -20.65 -27.58 -20.59
C LYS A 52 -20.38 -28.15 -19.22
N HIS A 53 -19.30 -27.70 -18.57
CA HIS A 53 -18.97 -28.08 -17.20
C HIS A 53 -19.29 -26.92 -16.24
N PRO A 54 -20.50 -26.86 -15.64
CA PRO A 54 -20.93 -25.71 -14.84
C PRO A 54 -20.01 -25.43 -13.64
N VAL A 55 -19.50 -26.49 -12.99
CA VAL A 55 -18.51 -26.38 -11.92
C VAL A 55 -17.22 -25.70 -12.41
N GLY A 56 -16.69 -26.11 -13.58
CA GLY A 56 -15.49 -25.50 -14.18
C GLY A 56 -15.68 -24.03 -14.53
N ALA A 57 -16.84 -23.67 -15.07
CA ALA A 57 -17.21 -22.29 -15.36
C ALA A 57 -17.30 -21.44 -14.08
N MET A 58 -17.88 -21.98 -13.00
CA MET A 58 -17.98 -21.26 -11.72
C MET A 58 -16.63 -21.16 -10.98
N ILE A 59 -15.73 -22.13 -11.13
CA ILE A 59 -14.33 -22.00 -10.69
C ILE A 59 -13.67 -20.83 -11.42
N GLY A 60 -13.87 -20.71 -12.74
CA GLY A 60 -13.39 -19.57 -13.52
C GLY A 60 -13.93 -18.23 -13.02
N LEU A 61 -15.24 -18.15 -12.74
CA LEU A 61 -15.87 -16.97 -12.16
C LEU A 61 -15.30 -16.60 -10.78
N VAL A 62 -15.08 -17.57 -9.88
CA VAL A 62 -14.48 -17.33 -8.57
C VAL A 62 -13.04 -16.86 -8.71
N MET A 63 -12.23 -17.47 -9.58
CA MET A 63 -10.85 -17.03 -9.86
C MET A 63 -10.81 -15.58 -10.39
N LEU A 64 -11.70 -15.23 -11.31
CA LEU A 64 -11.81 -13.89 -11.87
C LEU A 64 -12.13 -12.85 -10.79
N VAL A 65 -13.19 -13.08 -10.00
CA VAL A 65 -13.59 -12.14 -8.94
C VAL A 65 -12.54 -12.07 -7.84
N ALA A 66 -11.96 -13.20 -7.42
CA ALA A 66 -10.91 -13.23 -6.39
C ALA A 66 -9.63 -12.50 -6.85
N GLY A 67 -9.22 -12.66 -8.11
CA GLY A 67 -8.05 -11.99 -8.67
C GLY A 67 -8.21 -10.47 -8.69
N PHE A 68 -9.39 -9.98 -9.08
CA PHE A 68 -9.71 -8.57 -9.04
C PHE A 68 -9.78 -8.03 -7.60
N VAL A 69 -10.58 -8.67 -6.74
CA VAL A 69 -10.87 -8.21 -5.37
C VAL A 69 -9.64 -8.30 -4.44
N GLY A 70 -8.79 -9.31 -4.62
CA GLY A 70 -7.62 -9.56 -3.78
C GLY A 70 -6.30 -8.99 -4.32
N GLY A 71 -6.12 -8.89 -5.64
CA GLY A 71 -4.83 -8.48 -6.25
C GLY A 71 -4.84 -7.10 -6.91
N ILE A 72 -5.92 -6.74 -7.61
CA ILE A 72 -6.00 -5.49 -8.40
C ILE A 72 -6.62 -4.35 -7.59
N TYR A 73 -7.68 -4.63 -6.84
CA TYR A 73 -8.45 -3.64 -6.08
C TYR A 73 -7.72 -3.04 -4.86
N PRO A 74 -6.93 -3.80 -4.06
CA PRO A 74 -6.34 -3.25 -2.83
C PRO A 74 -5.25 -2.21 -3.11
N ALA A 75 -5.41 -1.02 -2.52
CA ALA A 75 -4.48 0.09 -2.65
C ALA A 75 -4.59 1.03 -1.44
N ALA A 76 -3.46 1.59 -0.98
CA ALA A 76 -3.45 2.71 -0.05
C ALA A 76 -3.05 4.00 -0.78
N PHE A 77 -3.74 5.09 -0.48
CA PHE A 77 -3.55 6.40 -1.09
C PHE A 77 -3.29 7.45 -0.02
N SER A 78 -2.13 8.11 -0.10
CA SER A 78 -1.78 9.27 0.72
C SER A 78 -2.16 10.55 -0.03
N TYR A 79 -3.11 11.30 0.52
CA TYR A 79 -3.41 12.69 0.18
C TYR A 79 -2.75 13.61 1.23
N GLY A 80 -2.83 14.93 1.04
CA GLY A 80 -2.33 15.95 1.96
C GLY A 80 -2.99 15.88 3.32
N GLU A 81 -4.32 15.84 3.37
CA GLU A 81 -5.11 15.87 4.62
C GLU A 81 -5.43 14.49 5.20
N HIS A 82 -5.42 13.42 4.38
CA HIS A 82 -5.88 12.10 4.82
C HIS A 82 -5.23 10.91 4.11
N LEU A 83 -5.26 9.78 4.81
CA LEU A 83 -4.90 8.45 4.32
C LEU A 83 -6.17 7.67 3.98
N LEU A 84 -6.27 7.22 2.72
CA LEU A 84 -7.34 6.36 2.21
C LEU A 84 -6.83 4.93 1.99
N ILE A 85 -7.32 3.98 2.77
CA ILE A 85 -6.97 2.56 2.66
C ILE A 85 -8.14 1.84 1.99
N ARG A 86 -7.91 1.24 0.81
CA ARG A 86 -8.84 0.32 0.15
C ARG A 86 -8.38 -1.10 0.39
N ASN A 87 -9.04 -1.79 1.33
CA ASN A 87 -8.90 -3.24 1.54
C ASN A 87 -10.04 -3.99 0.81
N PRO A 88 -9.89 -5.28 0.48
CA PRO A 88 -10.84 -6.04 -0.33
C PRO A 88 -12.32 -5.84 0.02
N PHE A 89 -12.67 -5.80 1.31
CA PHE A 89 -14.06 -5.70 1.78
C PHE A 89 -14.36 -4.41 2.57
N ARG A 90 -13.37 -3.54 2.80
CA ARG A 90 -13.53 -2.30 3.59
C ARG A 90 -12.71 -1.15 3.01
N ARG A 91 -13.33 0.03 2.90
CA ARG A 91 -12.68 1.32 2.62
C ARG A 91 -12.56 2.09 3.94
N ILE A 92 -11.37 2.57 4.27
CA ILE A 92 -11.08 3.24 5.54
C ILE A 92 -10.43 4.59 5.21
N GLU A 93 -10.98 5.67 5.76
CA GLU A 93 -10.45 7.03 5.60
C GLU A 93 -10.08 7.59 6.97
N ILE A 94 -8.82 8.01 7.11
CA ILE A 94 -8.22 8.49 8.35
C ILE A 94 -7.55 9.82 8.06
N ALA A 95 -8.01 10.91 8.68
CA ALA A 95 -7.28 12.18 8.64
C ALA A 95 -5.92 12.00 9.33
N TRP A 96 -4.84 12.57 8.79
CA TRP A 96 -3.49 12.36 9.32
C TRP A 96 -3.33 12.66 10.82
N PRO A 97 -3.93 13.72 11.39
CA PRO A 97 -3.82 14.00 12.82
C PRO A 97 -4.56 12.98 13.72
N ARG A 98 -5.44 12.14 13.16
CA ARG A 98 -6.03 10.98 13.87
C ARG A 98 -5.20 9.70 13.73
N VAL A 99 -4.09 9.72 13.00
CA VAL A 99 -3.09 8.63 13.05
C VAL A 99 -2.19 8.85 14.27
N GLU A 100 -2.07 7.83 15.10
CA GLU A 100 -1.11 7.80 16.22
C GLU A 100 0.21 7.18 15.74
N SER A 101 0.17 5.94 15.25
CA SER A 101 1.37 5.23 14.82
C SER A 101 1.14 4.36 13.59
N ILE A 102 2.19 4.25 12.78
CA ILE A 102 2.24 3.41 11.57
C ILE A 102 3.41 2.44 11.71
N THR A 103 3.14 1.14 11.57
CA THR A 103 4.12 0.08 11.79
C THR A 103 3.96 -1.04 10.77
N ALA A 104 5.02 -1.35 10.03
CA ALA A 104 5.13 -2.57 9.23
C ALA A 104 6.03 -3.57 9.97
N ARG A 105 5.47 -4.45 10.83
CA ARG A 105 6.27 -5.49 11.51
C ARG A 105 6.05 -6.86 10.88
N LEU A 106 4.88 -7.45 11.13
CA LEU A 106 4.36 -8.67 10.51
C LEU A 106 3.33 -8.38 9.40
N SER A 107 2.69 -7.23 9.49
CA SER A 107 1.84 -6.61 8.47
C SER A 107 1.94 -5.10 8.63
N THR A 108 1.49 -4.35 7.62
CA THR A 108 1.43 -2.89 7.67
C THR A 108 0.16 -2.45 8.39
N VAL A 109 0.30 -1.87 9.58
CA VAL A 109 -0.81 -1.49 10.46
C VAL A 109 -0.74 0.00 10.79
N VAL A 110 -1.89 0.67 10.66
CA VAL A 110 -2.14 2.03 11.15
C VAL A 110 -2.92 1.93 12.45
N GLN A 111 -2.51 2.67 13.47
CA GLN A 111 -3.22 2.81 14.74
C GLN A 111 -3.74 4.24 14.84
N THR A 112 -5.02 4.42 15.19
CA THR A 112 -5.61 5.74 15.39
C THR A 112 -5.41 6.22 16.82
N VAL A 113 -5.30 7.54 16.98
CA VAL A 113 -5.43 8.21 18.28
C VAL A 113 -6.68 7.68 19.01
N PRO A 114 -6.63 7.43 20.32
CA PRO A 114 -7.79 6.94 21.07
C PRO A 114 -9.01 7.87 20.96
N ALA A 115 -10.07 7.38 20.32
CA ALA A 115 -11.38 8.00 20.38
C ALA A 115 -12.23 7.24 21.41
N GLU A 116 -12.95 7.95 22.29
CA GLU A 116 -13.81 7.32 23.32
C GLU A 116 -13.08 6.26 24.16
N GLY A 117 -11.78 6.48 24.43
CA GLY A 117 -10.92 5.57 25.19
C GLY A 117 -10.45 4.32 24.42
N ARG A 118 -10.68 4.21 23.10
CA ARG A 118 -10.27 3.07 22.27
C ARG A 118 -9.40 3.50 21.08
N ALA A 119 -8.20 2.95 20.99
CA ALA A 119 -7.36 3.04 19.80
C ALA A 119 -7.75 1.96 18.79
N HIS A 120 -8.12 2.35 17.57
CA HIS A 120 -8.48 1.41 16.51
C HIS A 120 -7.24 1.04 15.68
N LYS A 121 -7.13 -0.24 15.30
CA LYS A 121 -5.99 -0.76 14.53
C LYS A 121 -6.47 -1.30 13.19
N PHE A 122 -5.91 -0.76 12.10
CA PHE A 122 -6.31 -1.03 10.73
C PHE A 122 -5.13 -1.57 9.92
N THR A 123 -5.23 -2.83 9.48
CA THR A 123 -4.23 -3.44 8.60
C THR A 123 -4.43 -2.98 7.15
N ILE A 124 -3.35 -2.58 6.49
CA ILE A 124 -3.30 -2.26 5.06
C ILE A 124 -2.96 -3.55 4.29
N TRP A 125 -3.87 -4.01 3.43
CA TRP A 125 -3.67 -5.23 2.64
C TRP A 125 -2.79 -5.00 1.40
N ALA A 126 -2.73 -3.76 0.91
CA ALA A 126 -1.97 -3.36 -0.29
C ALA A 126 -0.45 -3.27 -0.11
N ILE A 127 0.05 -3.40 1.13
CA ILE A 127 1.47 -3.24 1.50
C ILE A 127 1.90 -4.50 2.27
N PRO A 128 2.26 -5.59 1.57
CA PRO A 128 2.80 -6.80 2.18
C PRO A 128 4.22 -6.54 2.72
N VAL A 129 4.59 -7.23 3.79
CA VAL A 129 5.96 -7.22 4.30
C VAL A 129 6.74 -8.42 3.76
N SER A 130 7.88 -8.16 3.13
CA SER A 130 8.74 -9.22 2.58
C SER A 130 10.03 -9.34 3.37
N MET A 131 10.17 -10.45 4.10
CA MET A 131 11.42 -10.77 4.82
C MET A 131 12.59 -11.04 3.86
N HIS A 132 12.30 -11.39 2.60
CA HIS A 132 13.32 -11.49 1.57
C HIS A 132 13.81 -10.09 1.14
N GLU A 133 12.90 -9.13 0.94
CA GLU A 133 13.26 -7.75 0.60
C GLU A 133 14.06 -7.09 1.72
N ARG A 134 13.68 -7.27 3.00
CA ARG A 134 14.49 -6.79 4.14
C ARG A 134 15.90 -7.36 4.12
N ARG A 135 16.03 -8.70 4.00
CA ARG A 135 17.34 -9.34 3.82
C ARG A 135 18.10 -8.90 2.54
N LYS A 136 17.42 -8.33 1.54
CA LYS A 136 18.05 -7.75 0.34
C LYS A 136 18.51 -6.31 0.61
N ALA A 137 17.69 -5.51 1.27
CA ALA A 137 17.99 -4.17 1.78
C ALA A 137 19.22 -4.18 2.71
N ASP A 138 19.23 -5.06 3.72
CA ASP A 138 20.36 -5.22 4.65
C ASP A 138 21.68 -5.52 3.93
N ARG A 139 21.64 -6.41 2.92
CA ARG A 139 22.80 -6.77 2.10
C ARG A 139 23.22 -5.65 1.15
N ALA A 140 22.28 -4.87 0.63
CA ALA A 140 22.57 -3.69 -0.20
C ALA A 140 23.24 -2.58 0.63
N ALA A 141 22.69 -2.27 1.82
CA ALA A 141 23.28 -1.32 2.77
C ALA A 141 24.68 -1.76 3.21
N ALA A 142 24.86 -3.04 3.58
CA ALA A 142 26.17 -3.59 3.93
C ALA A 142 27.18 -3.54 2.76
N LYS A 143 26.72 -3.68 1.50
CA LYS A 143 27.57 -3.48 0.32
C LYS A 143 27.97 -2.01 0.15
N LYS A 144 27.02 -1.06 0.25
CA LYS A 144 27.30 0.39 0.18
C LYS A 144 28.31 0.83 1.24
N VAL A 145 28.15 0.40 2.50
CA VAL A 145 29.11 0.68 3.59
C VAL A 145 30.51 0.14 3.30
N ARG A 146 30.63 -1.03 2.66
CA ARG A 146 31.92 -1.59 2.21
C ARG A 146 32.54 -0.77 1.07
N GLN A 147 31.74 -0.27 0.13
CA GLN A 147 32.21 0.57 -0.99
C GLN A 147 32.76 1.90 -0.48
N VAL A 148 32.00 2.65 0.34
CA VAL A 148 32.46 3.92 0.94
C VAL A 148 33.74 3.73 1.77
N ARG A 149 33.86 2.61 2.50
CA ARG A 149 35.09 2.27 3.24
C ARG A 149 36.27 1.93 2.32
N ALA A 150 36.03 1.28 1.18
CA ALA A 150 37.05 0.99 0.19
C ALA A 150 37.54 2.27 -0.50
N GLU A 151 36.63 3.14 -0.94
CA GLU A 151 36.91 4.44 -1.55
C GLU A 151 37.72 5.34 -0.61
N ALA A 152 37.30 5.46 0.66
CA ALA A 152 38.06 6.19 1.69
C ALA A 152 39.47 5.60 1.91
N SER A 153 39.62 4.27 1.81
CA SER A 153 40.94 3.61 1.91
C SER A 153 41.82 3.77 0.67
N GLN A 154 41.22 3.99 -0.51
CA GLN A 154 41.95 4.29 -1.75
C GLN A 154 42.37 5.76 -1.80
N ALA A 155 41.51 6.70 -1.40
CA ALA A 155 41.86 8.11 -1.27
C ALA A 155 43.08 8.30 -0.34
N ASN A 156 43.13 7.57 0.78
CA ASN A 156 44.25 7.60 1.71
C ASN A 156 45.51 6.84 1.23
N ARG A 157 45.46 6.16 0.07
CA ARG A 157 46.62 5.52 -0.59
C ARG A 157 47.13 6.31 -1.80
N GLY A 158 46.31 7.21 -2.37
CA GLY A 158 46.72 8.08 -3.49
C GLY A 158 47.68 9.21 -3.10
N GLY A 159 47.84 9.50 -1.80
CA GLY A 159 48.64 10.63 -1.31
C GLY A 159 50.17 10.45 -1.32
N THR A 160 50.70 9.24 -1.54
CA THR A 160 52.14 8.96 -1.42
C THR A 160 52.95 9.32 -2.65
N ALA A 161 52.80 10.56 -3.16
CA ALA A 161 53.54 11.08 -4.31
C ALA A 161 53.80 12.61 -4.26
N GLY A 162 53.84 13.25 -3.09
CA GLY A 162 54.08 14.71 -3.04
C GLY A 162 54.21 15.37 -1.65
N ARG A 163 55.43 15.39 -1.10
CA ARG A 163 56.05 16.50 -0.35
C ARG A 163 55.12 17.51 0.38
N GLY A 164 54.99 17.39 1.70
CA GLY A 164 54.51 18.49 2.57
C GLY A 164 54.29 18.10 4.03
N LEU A 165 54.76 18.92 4.98
CA LEU A 165 54.33 18.86 6.39
C LEU A 165 53.15 19.80 6.60
N GLY A 166 52.21 19.41 7.48
CA GLY A 166 51.16 20.27 8.01
C GLY A 166 49.83 20.18 7.26
N GLY A 167 48.76 19.83 7.99
CA GLY A 167 47.40 19.78 7.45
C GLY A 167 46.59 18.59 7.97
N ALA A 168 46.11 18.66 9.22
CA ALA A 168 45.19 17.68 9.80
C ALA A 168 43.75 17.84 9.24
N GLY A 169 43.62 17.81 7.92
CA GLY A 169 42.35 17.94 7.22
C GLY A 169 41.52 16.66 7.35
N TYR A 170 40.58 16.63 8.29
CA TYR A 170 39.51 15.62 8.32
C TYR A 170 38.61 15.81 7.10
N GLY A 171 39.01 15.20 5.98
CA GLY A 171 38.25 15.15 4.73
C GLY A 171 36.91 14.46 4.96
N ARG A 172 35.89 15.25 5.28
CA ARG A 172 34.49 14.84 5.38
C ARG A 172 34.15 14.03 4.12
N PRO A 173 33.81 12.74 4.23
CA PRO A 173 33.59 11.91 3.04
C PRO A 173 32.48 12.53 2.19
N PRO A 174 32.58 12.43 0.85
CA PRO A 174 31.59 13.00 -0.04
C PRO A 174 30.22 12.45 0.36
N ARG A 175 29.33 13.34 0.81
CA ARG A 175 27.95 12.98 1.11
C ARG A 175 27.22 12.78 -0.21
N VAL A 176 27.38 11.59 -0.78
CA VAL A 176 26.50 11.09 -1.83
C VAL A 176 25.07 11.24 -1.30
N ARG A 177 24.30 12.15 -1.90
CA ARG A 177 22.92 12.44 -1.49
C ARG A 177 21.96 11.46 -2.15
N GLU A 178 22.20 10.19 -1.87
CA GLU A 178 21.23 9.12 -2.11
C GLU A 178 20.14 9.19 -1.04
N ASP A 179 18.87 9.13 -1.45
CA ASP A 179 17.76 9.08 -0.50
C ASP A 179 17.74 7.71 0.21
N PRO A 180 17.73 7.67 1.56
CA PRO A 180 17.78 6.42 2.32
C PRO A 180 16.68 5.41 1.94
N LEU A 181 15.55 5.92 1.43
CA LEU A 181 14.40 5.16 0.95
C LEU A 181 14.80 4.09 -0.08
N GLU A 182 15.62 4.40 -1.09
CA GLU A 182 15.94 3.47 -2.19
C GLU A 182 16.56 2.15 -1.73
N THR A 183 17.19 2.14 -0.56
CA THR A 183 17.88 0.96 -0.02
C THR A 183 17.00 0.16 0.95
N MET A 184 15.82 0.66 1.32
CA MET A 184 14.86 0.00 2.23
C MET A 184 13.93 -0.98 1.48
N ALA A 185 13.23 -1.84 2.23
CA ALA A 185 12.15 -2.66 1.67
C ALA A 185 10.88 -1.81 1.42
N PHE A 186 10.02 -2.22 0.48
CA PHE A 186 8.87 -1.42 0.03
C PHE A 186 7.91 -1.02 1.17
N ALA A 187 7.63 -1.93 2.09
CA ALA A 187 6.79 -1.65 3.25
C ALA A 187 7.43 -0.65 4.24
N ASP A 188 8.76 -0.64 4.33
CA ASP A 188 9.49 0.26 5.22
C ASP A 188 9.61 1.68 4.61
N GLN A 189 9.81 1.76 3.28
CA GLN A 189 9.69 3.01 2.51
C GLN A 189 8.33 3.68 2.74
N ALA A 190 7.24 2.94 2.52
CA ALA A 190 5.88 3.45 2.67
C ALA A 190 5.59 3.92 4.11
N VAL A 191 6.11 3.23 5.13
CA VAL A 191 5.96 3.66 6.53
C VAL A 191 6.73 4.95 6.84
N VAL A 192 7.87 5.20 6.19
CA VAL A 192 8.60 6.47 6.32
C VAL A 192 7.83 7.60 5.65
N GLU A 193 7.45 7.45 4.38
CA GLU A 193 6.69 8.47 3.63
C GLU A 193 5.36 8.83 4.31
N MET A 194 4.60 7.84 4.78
CA MET A 194 3.36 8.08 5.52
C MET A 194 3.59 8.81 6.86
N LYS A 195 4.72 8.56 7.55
CA LYS A 195 5.08 9.29 8.78
C LYS A 195 5.52 10.72 8.49
N ASP A 196 6.19 10.97 7.38
CA ASP A 196 6.61 12.31 7.01
C ASP A 196 5.42 13.16 6.53
N ARG A 197 4.43 12.53 5.87
CA ARG A 197 3.08 13.13 5.65
C ARG A 197 2.34 13.39 6.97
N GLN A 198 2.29 12.43 7.89
CA GLN A 198 1.71 12.60 9.24
C GLN A 198 2.32 13.79 9.99
N ARG A 199 3.66 13.98 9.90
CA ARG A 199 4.40 15.09 10.53
C ARG A 199 4.18 16.45 9.85
N ALA A 200 3.88 16.48 8.55
CA ALA A 200 3.63 17.72 7.82
C ALA A 200 2.27 18.34 8.17
N CYS A 201 1.32 17.53 8.64
CA CYS A 201 -0.01 17.99 9.03
C CYS A 201 0.02 18.69 10.40
N SER A 202 -0.18 20.01 10.39
CA SER A 202 -0.22 20.84 11.62
C SER A 202 -1.61 20.91 12.27
N THR A 203 -2.65 20.41 11.60
CA THR A 203 -4.04 20.45 12.05
C THR A 203 -4.26 19.59 13.30
N PRO A 204 -4.97 20.05 14.35
CA PRO A 204 -5.31 19.23 15.51
C PRO A 204 -6.21 18.03 15.20
N ALA A 205 -6.05 16.95 15.96
CA ALA A 205 -6.88 15.73 15.86
C ALA A 205 -8.37 16.01 16.07
N GLU A 206 -8.72 16.96 16.94
CA GLU A 206 -10.10 17.36 17.25
C GLU A 206 -10.79 18.02 16.04
N GLN A 207 -10.09 18.95 15.39
CA GLN A 207 -10.56 19.74 14.23
C GLN A 207 -10.59 18.94 12.92
N SER A 208 -9.95 17.76 12.89
CA SER A 208 -9.87 16.91 11.71
C SER A 208 -11.20 16.21 11.39
N ALA A 209 -11.35 15.68 10.17
CA ALA A 209 -12.47 14.81 9.82
C ALA A 209 -12.42 13.47 10.59
N PRO A 210 -13.56 12.93 11.07
CA PRO A 210 -13.61 11.68 11.82
C PRO A 210 -13.25 10.47 10.94
N THR A 211 -12.70 9.42 11.56
CA THR A 211 -12.31 8.17 10.89
C THR A 211 -13.53 7.47 10.29
N LYS A 212 -13.62 7.37 8.96
CA LYS A 212 -14.74 6.71 8.27
C LYS A 212 -14.36 5.28 7.92
N VAL A 213 -15.16 4.30 8.36
CA VAL A 213 -15.03 2.89 7.98
C VAL A 213 -16.25 2.47 7.18
N LEU A 214 -16.08 2.36 5.87
CA LEU A 214 -17.12 2.02 4.91
C LEU A 214 -16.96 0.57 4.43
N TRP A 215 -18.08 -0.12 4.21
CA TRP A 215 -18.09 -1.45 3.59
C TRP A 215 -17.99 -1.35 2.08
N THR A 216 -17.13 -2.19 1.48
CA THR A 216 -16.98 -2.25 0.02
C THR A 216 -17.98 -3.24 -0.57
N TRP A 217 -19.27 -2.89 -0.56
CA TRP A 217 -20.33 -3.81 -1.02
C TRP A 217 -20.16 -4.26 -2.47
N TYR A 218 -19.64 -3.40 -3.36
CA TYR A 218 -19.41 -3.72 -4.77
C TYR A 218 -18.26 -4.72 -5.04
N THR A 219 -17.43 -5.05 -4.05
CA THR A 219 -16.46 -6.17 -4.14
C THR A 219 -16.91 -7.36 -3.30
N LEU A 220 -17.53 -7.12 -2.15
CA LEU A 220 -18.04 -8.18 -1.27
C LEU A 220 -19.21 -8.96 -1.91
N ALA A 221 -20.17 -8.27 -2.52
CA ALA A 221 -21.32 -8.90 -3.15
C ALA A 221 -20.96 -9.85 -4.31
N PRO A 222 -20.16 -9.47 -5.34
CA PRO A 222 -19.79 -10.41 -6.39
C PRO A 222 -18.90 -11.55 -5.89
N PHE A 223 -18.11 -11.34 -4.83
CA PHE A 223 -17.27 -12.39 -4.24
C PHE A 223 -18.09 -13.43 -3.46
N VAL A 224 -19.09 -12.99 -2.69
CA VAL A 224 -20.05 -13.90 -2.03
C VAL A 224 -20.93 -14.60 -3.07
N LEU A 225 -21.37 -13.89 -4.12
CA LEU A 225 -22.20 -14.45 -5.19
C LEU A 225 -21.46 -15.52 -6.00
N SER A 226 -20.20 -15.31 -6.40
CA SER A 226 -19.44 -16.31 -7.15
C SER A 226 -19.17 -17.58 -6.33
N ILE A 227 -18.89 -17.44 -5.03
CA ILE A 227 -18.78 -18.58 -4.11
C ILE A 227 -20.12 -19.31 -3.98
N GLY A 228 -21.24 -18.59 -3.81
CA GLY A 228 -22.57 -19.18 -3.73
C GLY A 228 -22.97 -19.94 -5.00
N LEU A 229 -22.66 -19.39 -6.18
CA LEU A 229 -22.87 -20.05 -7.46
C LEU A 229 -21.98 -21.29 -7.65
N LEU A 230 -20.72 -21.25 -7.19
CA LEU A 230 -19.85 -22.43 -7.19
C LEU A 230 -20.39 -23.53 -6.27
N VAL A 231 -20.82 -23.19 -5.05
CA VAL A 231 -21.42 -24.16 -4.12
C VAL A 231 -22.70 -24.76 -4.71
N ALA A 232 -23.57 -23.96 -5.34
CA ALA A 232 -24.77 -24.45 -6.01
C ALA A 232 -24.45 -25.35 -7.22
N ALA A 233 -23.43 -25.00 -8.03
CA ALA A 233 -23.00 -25.81 -9.16
C ALA A 233 -22.36 -27.15 -8.74
N VAL A 234 -21.68 -27.19 -7.59
CA VAL A 234 -21.17 -28.44 -7.00
C VAL A 234 -22.31 -29.27 -6.40
N ALA A 235 -23.23 -28.64 -5.65
CA ALA A 235 -24.35 -29.34 -5.02
C ALA A 235 -25.39 -29.88 -6.02
N GLY A 236 -25.47 -29.31 -7.23
CA GLY A 236 -26.29 -29.81 -8.34
C GLY A 236 -25.55 -30.75 -9.31
N ALA A 237 -24.33 -31.19 -8.97
CA ALA A 237 -23.52 -32.13 -9.75
C ALA A 237 -23.31 -33.49 -9.06
N PHE A 238 -23.99 -33.72 -7.93
CA PHE A 238 -24.04 -34.96 -7.14
C PHE A 238 -25.49 -35.33 -6.84
#